data_AF-A0A9N9F2U8-F1
#
_entry.id   AF-A0A9N9F2U8-F1
#
_cell.length_a   1.000
_cell.length_b   1.000
_cell.length_c   1.000
_cell.angle_alpha   90.00
_cell.angle_beta   90.00
_cell.angle_gamma   90.00
#
_symmetry.space_group_name_H-M   'P 1'
#
loop_
_entity.id
_entity.type
_entity.pdbx_description
1 polymer ?
#
loop_
_entity_poly.entity_id
_entity_poly.type
_entity_poly.pdbx_seq_one_letter_code
_entity_poly.pdbx_strand_id
1 'polypeptide(L)'
;MVNIKSELTCFERELTEAELREIVNSSTVGKVMALESDDDMVDSDELSYAEIEQETLVIDDIVDLTQNYLECEREMLNTNNDYNLQAGNMSYSPEDLVATQDTTYNFCRMPLRVTTGLCNGIAVMTPSYAHASHPIVIRRHQVLSLYRNILKESSNFFDDNAKIFLKNRTRKRFKEYKDETDETRILNKLADARQALSRLKRANVFDIKSVTRVLELTYGRRGPMRHQLLKPIINEPSEAPKPIVRGFPRTAPPRMSPSLQTLLLSQTKTLYPTLPVPKHKPLYPSRKANLLWRHYSKIMKTVMPPVDDVTLDQLEKNAGKGILTGQGVANRCIPSRNHNDEQNRLRTLRNTGTPKSPRDPVKEGPYRTAKPHNPRPRFIRRLYQRLLTKIPVMKEGTESTHLSNFGPDTSGNQNNCPSTITLPNKRNKRYIIIKSSWADGRPLPLVNHTDWQGLDPVEVAKLIDDKKTQIKKKVYW
;
A
#
# COMPACT_ATOMS: atom_id res chain seq x y z
N MET A 1 -19.20 -44.42 0.29
CA MET A 1 -18.59 -44.38 -1.06
C MET A 1 -19.49 -43.83 -2.18
N VAL A 2 -20.70 -43.30 -1.90
CA VAL A 2 -21.63 -42.83 -2.96
C VAL A 2 -21.57 -41.32 -3.22
N ASN A 3 -20.88 -40.52 -2.40
CA ASN A 3 -20.99 -39.05 -2.46
C ASN A 3 -19.81 -38.30 -3.11
N ILE A 4 -18.90 -38.99 -3.81
CA ILE A 4 -17.75 -38.36 -4.50
C ILE A 4 -18.00 -38.25 -6.02
N LYS A 5 -18.97 -38.99 -6.57
CA LYS A 5 -19.22 -39.01 -8.02
C LYS A 5 -19.93 -37.76 -8.56
N SER A 6 -20.60 -36.98 -7.72
CA SER A 6 -21.32 -35.77 -8.16
C SER A 6 -20.46 -34.52 -8.29
N GLU A 7 -19.25 -34.51 -7.74
CA GLU A 7 -18.35 -33.33 -7.77
C GLU A 7 -17.32 -33.38 -8.92
N LEU A 8 -17.22 -34.51 -9.64
CA LEU A 8 -16.25 -34.70 -10.73
C LEU A 8 -16.81 -34.46 -12.14
N THR A 9 -18.09 -34.08 -12.28
CA THR A 9 -18.73 -33.85 -13.59
C THR A 9 -18.29 -32.56 -14.29
N CYS A 10 -17.43 -31.73 -13.68
CA CYS A 10 -16.92 -30.51 -14.30
C CYS A 10 -15.58 -30.69 -15.07
N PHE A 11 -14.96 -31.86 -15.01
CA PHE A 11 -13.74 -32.15 -15.77
C PHE A 11 -14.03 -33.23 -16.81
N GLU A 12 -14.05 -32.84 -18.09
CA GLU A 12 -14.17 -33.72 -19.28
C GLU A 12 -12.93 -34.63 -19.48
N ARG A 13 -12.29 -35.06 -18.40
CA ARG A 13 -11.17 -35.99 -18.46
C ARG A 13 -11.40 -37.09 -17.42
N GLU A 14 -11.78 -38.26 -17.91
CA GLU A 14 -11.87 -39.47 -17.11
C GLU A 14 -10.48 -39.82 -16.58
N LEU A 15 -10.24 -39.58 -15.29
CA LEU A 15 -9.05 -40.05 -14.60
C LEU A 15 -9.10 -41.58 -14.55
N THR A 16 -7.99 -42.21 -14.90
CA THR A 16 -7.88 -43.67 -14.90
C THR A 16 -7.81 -44.22 -13.48
N GLU A 17 -8.28 -45.44 -13.26
CA GLU A 17 -8.27 -46.09 -11.94
C GLU A 17 -6.86 -46.16 -11.32
N ALA A 18 -5.82 -46.16 -12.16
CA ALA A 18 -4.42 -46.14 -11.74
C ALA A 18 -4.04 -44.82 -11.06
N GLU A 19 -4.47 -43.67 -11.59
CA GLU A 19 -4.20 -42.34 -11.03
C GLU A 19 -4.92 -42.15 -9.68
N LEU A 20 -6.13 -42.70 -9.54
CA LEU A 20 -6.86 -42.69 -8.27
C LEU A 20 -6.14 -43.51 -7.18
N ARG A 21 -5.48 -44.61 -7.53
CA ARG A 21 -4.71 -45.42 -6.58
C ARG A 21 -3.41 -44.75 -6.14
N GLU A 22 -2.77 -43.97 -7.02
CA GLU A 22 -1.55 -43.23 -6.69
C GLU A 22 -1.82 -42.07 -5.71
N ILE A 23 -2.98 -41.42 -5.84
CA ILE A 23 -3.42 -40.36 -4.92
C ILE A 23 -3.73 -40.93 -3.52
N VAL A 24 -4.31 -42.13 -3.44
CA VAL A 24 -4.58 -42.80 -2.16
C VAL A 24 -3.29 -43.24 -1.48
N ASN A 25 -2.30 -43.72 -2.25
CA ASN A 25 -1.03 -44.20 -1.70
C ASN A 25 -0.04 -43.08 -1.31
N SER A 26 -0.18 -41.87 -1.89
CA SER A 26 0.65 -40.71 -1.55
C SER A 26 0.12 -39.91 -0.35
N SER A 27 -1.10 -40.21 0.11
CA SER A 27 -1.68 -39.61 1.32
C SER A 27 -1.25 -40.37 2.59
N THR A 28 0.04 -40.33 2.90
CA THR A 28 0.57 -40.79 4.20
C THR A 28 0.36 -39.72 5.28
N VAL A 29 -0.78 -39.76 5.97
CA VAL A 29 -0.99 -39.11 7.27
C VAL A 29 -1.46 -40.20 8.23
N GLY A 30 -0.64 -40.48 9.25
CA GLY A 30 -1.02 -41.31 10.40
C GLY A 30 -0.19 -42.57 10.59
N LYS A 31 1.03 -42.43 11.12
CA LYS A 31 1.73 -43.53 11.79
C LYS A 31 1.44 -43.40 13.30
N VAL A 32 0.55 -44.25 13.79
CA VAL A 32 0.27 -44.42 15.22
C VAL A 32 1.47 -45.15 15.85
N MET A 33 2.16 -44.50 16.77
CA MET A 33 3.13 -45.15 17.66
C MET A 33 2.35 -45.78 18.81
N ALA A 34 2.38 -47.09 18.92
CA ALA A 34 2.01 -47.80 20.14
C ALA A 34 3.12 -47.58 21.17
N LEU A 35 2.74 -47.12 22.37
CA LEU A 35 3.62 -47.08 23.53
C LEU A 35 3.44 -48.41 24.28
N GLU A 36 4.53 -49.17 24.36
CA GLU A 36 4.71 -50.23 25.34
C GLU A 36 5.06 -49.60 26.68
N SER A 37 4.37 -50.06 27.72
CA SER A 37 4.56 -49.75 29.13
C SER A 37 5.58 -50.71 29.73
N ASP A 38 6.61 -50.19 30.39
CA ASP A 38 7.37 -50.93 31.39
C ASP A 38 7.59 -50.03 32.62
N ASP A 39 7.34 -50.65 33.77
CA ASP A 39 7.54 -50.15 35.13
C ASP A 39 9.02 -49.94 35.44
N ASP A 40 9.34 -48.98 36.31
CA ASP A 40 10.25 -49.23 37.45
C ASP A 40 10.23 -48.08 38.47
N MET A 41 10.14 -48.50 39.74
CA MET A 41 10.21 -47.67 40.95
C MET A 41 11.65 -47.26 41.28
N VAL A 42 11.87 -45.99 41.62
CA VAL A 42 12.90 -45.58 42.61
C VAL A 42 12.44 -44.33 43.37
N ASP A 43 12.33 -44.46 44.70
CA ASP A 43 12.24 -43.37 45.67
C ASP A 43 13.58 -42.64 45.80
N SER A 44 13.59 -41.30 45.80
CA SER A 44 14.64 -40.49 46.44
C SER A 44 14.22 -39.03 46.62
N ASP A 45 14.54 -38.53 47.80
CA ASP A 45 14.19 -37.23 48.40
C ASP A 45 14.81 -35.98 47.74
N GLU A 46 14.17 -34.85 48.08
CA GLU A 46 14.73 -33.49 48.25
C GLU A 46 15.80 -32.98 47.27
N LEU A 47 15.47 -31.89 46.55
CA LEU A 47 16.06 -30.56 46.79
C LEU A 47 15.41 -29.50 45.88
N SER A 48 15.04 -28.38 46.49
CA SER A 48 14.43 -27.21 45.87
C SER A 48 15.40 -26.42 44.99
N TYR A 49 15.11 -26.31 43.70
CA TYR A 49 15.56 -25.19 42.88
C TYR A 49 14.38 -24.68 42.06
N ALA A 50 14.08 -23.38 42.19
CA ALA A 50 13.11 -22.70 41.35
C ALA A 50 13.70 -22.52 39.95
N GLU A 51 13.57 -23.56 39.11
CA GLU A 51 13.80 -23.47 37.69
C GLU A 51 12.71 -22.60 37.07
N ILE A 52 13.13 -21.44 36.56
CA ILE A 52 12.32 -20.70 35.59
C ILE A 52 12.42 -21.52 34.31
N GLU A 53 11.49 -22.46 34.13
CA GLU A 53 11.29 -23.18 32.88
C GLU A 53 11.12 -22.15 31.75
N GLN A 54 12.15 -22.03 30.93
CA GLN A 54 12.00 -21.43 29.61
C GLN A 54 11.20 -22.44 28.78
N GLU A 55 9.87 -22.37 28.84
CA GLU A 55 8.98 -23.09 27.93
C GLU A 55 9.33 -22.72 26.49
N THR A 56 10.19 -23.51 25.85
CA THR A 56 10.34 -23.56 24.41
C THR A 56 9.08 -24.20 23.85
N LEU A 57 8.10 -23.36 23.54
CA LEU A 57 6.79 -23.77 23.02
C LEU A 57 6.89 -24.26 21.58
N VAL A 58 6.65 -25.56 21.39
CA VAL A 58 6.34 -26.22 20.12
C VAL A 58 4.91 -25.83 19.70
N ILE A 59 4.72 -25.49 18.43
CA ILE A 59 3.51 -24.81 17.92
C ILE A 59 2.87 -25.68 16.83
N ASP A 60 2.32 -26.84 17.22
CA ASP A 60 1.65 -27.74 16.27
C ASP A 60 0.11 -27.76 16.41
N ASP A 61 -0.47 -27.31 17.53
CA ASP A 61 -1.93 -27.49 17.78
C ASP A 61 -2.88 -26.41 17.24
N ILE A 62 -2.47 -25.57 16.28
CA ILE A 62 -3.31 -24.44 15.78
C ILE A 62 -3.69 -24.59 14.29
N VAL A 63 -3.19 -25.60 13.58
CA VAL A 63 -3.39 -25.71 12.13
C VAL A 63 -4.78 -26.22 11.74
N ASP A 64 -5.46 -26.99 12.61
CA ASP A 64 -6.70 -27.70 12.25
C ASP A 64 -7.95 -26.81 12.08
N LEU A 65 -7.97 -25.59 12.62
CA LEU A 65 -9.09 -24.66 12.42
C LEU A 65 -9.02 -23.87 11.10
N THR A 66 -7.96 -24.08 10.29
CA THR A 66 -7.73 -23.28 9.07
C THR A 66 -7.79 -24.07 7.76
N GLN A 67 -7.78 -25.40 7.80
CA GLN A 67 -7.78 -26.22 6.59
C GLN A 67 -9.12 -26.20 5.83
N ASN A 68 -10.27 -26.14 6.51
CA ASN A 68 -11.59 -26.11 5.85
C ASN A 68 -11.93 -24.81 5.07
N TYR A 69 -11.09 -23.77 5.13
CA TYR A 69 -11.27 -22.54 4.33
C TYR A 69 -10.27 -22.40 3.18
N LEU A 70 -9.26 -23.28 3.10
CA LEU A 70 -8.18 -23.19 2.12
C LEU A 70 -8.52 -23.81 0.76
N GLU A 71 -9.50 -24.73 0.70
CA GLU A 71 -9.89 -25.36 -0.58
C GLU A 71 -10.60 -24.38 -1.53
N CYS A 72 -11.31 -23.39 -1.00
CA CYS A 72 -11.95 -22.35 -1.80
C CYS A 72 -10.95 -21.28 -2.34
N GLU A 73 -9.73 -21.21 -1.79
CA GLU A 73 -8.67 -20.27 -2.23
C GLU A 73 -7.82 -20.81 -3.40
N ARG A 74 -7.86 -22.12 -3.70
CA ARG A 74 -7.01 -22.73 -4.73
C ARG A 74 -7.56 -22.54 -6.16
N GLU A 75 -8.86 -22.29 -6.32
CA GLU A 75 -9.49 -22.10 -7.64
C GLU A 75 -9.36 -20.68 -8.21
N MET A 76 -9.23 -19.64 -7.36
CA MET A 76 -9.13 -18.24 -7.83
C MET A 76 -7.71 -17.81 -8.23
N LEU A 77 -6.68 -18.63 -7.95
CA LEU A 77 -5.27 -18.32 -8.26
C LEU A 77 -4.66 -19.20 -9.37
N ASN A 78 -5.42 -20.14 -9.94
CA ASN A 78 -4.89 -21.10 -10.91
C ASN A 78 -4.91 -20.63 -12.38
N THR A 79 -5.17 -19.34 -12.62
CA THR A 79 -5.02 -18.71 -13.94
C THR A 79 -3.90 -17.69 -13.94
N ASN A 80 -2.66 -18.09 -13.63
CA ASN A 80 -1.46 -17.36 -14.05
C ASN A 80 -0.19 -18.22 -13.94
N ASN A 81 0.11 -18.89 -15.05
CA ASN A 81 1.43 -19.12 -15.64
C ASN A 81 2.61 -19.49 -14.73
N ASP A 82 3.08 -20.73 -14.94
CA ASP A 82 4.45 -21.19 -14.78
C ASP A 82 5.47 -20.14 -15.24
N TYR A 83 6.06 -19.42 -14.29
CA TYR A 83 7.36 -18.78 -14.48
C TYR A 83 8.31 -19.32 -13.42
N ASN A 84 9.04 -20.33 -13.85
CA ASN A 84 10.23 -20.86 -13.20
C ASN A 84 11.27 -19.73 -13.13
N LEU A 85 11.36 -19.06 -11.97
CA LEU A 85 12.32 -17.98 -11.72
C LEU A 85 13.49 -18.56 -10.93
N GLN A 86 14.59 -18.80 -11.63
CA GLN A 86 15.93 -18.85 -11.04
C GLN A 86 16.11 -17.60 -10.17
N ALA A 87 16.17 -17.81 -8.86
CA ALA A 87 16.60 -16.81 -7.90
C ALA A 87 18.08 -16.52 -8.16
N GLY A 88 18.35 -15.48 -8.95
CA GLY A 88 19.68 -14.86 -9.04
C GLY A 88 20.04 -14.28 -7.67
N ASN A 89 20.74 -15.07 -6.88
CA ASN A 89 21.48 -14.65 -5.69
C ASN A 89 22.44 -13.52 -6.07
N MET A 90 22.08 -12.28 -5.76
CA MET A 90 23.08 -11.22 -5.57
C MET A 90 23.59 -11.35 -4.13
N SER A 91 24.47 -12.33 -3.92
CA SER A 91 25.29 -12.42 -2.72
C SER A 91 26.27 -11.25 -2.71
N TYR A 92 26.15 -10.41 -1.70
CA TYR A 92 27.18 -9.46 -1.33
C TYR A 92 28.28 -10.26 -0.64
N SER A 93 29.44 -10.43 -1.29
CA SER A 93 30.64 -10.98 -0.64
C SER A 93 31.39 -9.83 0.06
N PRO A 94 31.74 -9.93 1.35
CA PRO A 94 32.46 -8.88 2.07
C PRO A 94 33.98 -8.88 1.83
N GLU A 95 34.52 -9.73 0.96
CA GLU A 95 35.96 -10.03 0.92
C GLU A 95 36.80 -9.22 -0.08
N ASP A 96 36.21 -8.37 -0.92
CA ASP A 96 36.95 -7.57 -1.93
C ASP A 96 37.46 -6.20 -1.43
N LEU A 97 37.77 -6.07 -0.13
CA LEU A 97 38.38 -4.87 0.45
C LEU A 97 39.78 -5.15 1.00
N VAL A 98 40.71 -5.57 0.12
CA VAL A 98 42.15 -5.46 0.38
C VAL A 98 42.86 -5.00 -0.89
N ALA A 99 43.81 -4.08 -0.68
CA ALA A 99 44.76 -3.51 -1.64
C ALA A 99 44.26 -2.33 -2.49
N THR A 100 44.38 -1.12 -1.94
CA THR A 100 45.23 -0.09 -2.58
C THR A 100 45.82 0.79 -1.49
N GLN A 101 47.15 0.78 -1.45
CA GLN A 101 48.00 1.61 -0.61
C GLN A 101 47.96 3.08 -1.06
N ASP A 102 48.19 3.95 -0.09
CA ASP A 102 48.86 5.26 -0.20
C ASP A 102 48.36 6.26 -1.24
N THR A 103 47.44 7.13 -0.80
CA THR A 103 47.59 8.57 -1.06
C THR A 103 47.09 9.37 0.15
N THR A 104 48.03 9.90 0.93
CA THR A 104 47.81 10.88 1.98
C THR A 104 47.29 12.19 1.38
N TYR A 105 45.97 12.37 1.36
CA TYR A 105 45.36 13.67 1.07
C TYR A 105 45.03 14.39 2.37
N ASN A 106 45.82 15.43 2.65
CA ASN A 106 45.65 16.38 3.75
C ASN A 106 44.26 17.00 3.73
N PHE A 107 43.42 16.61 4.68
CA PHE A 107 42.13 17.24 4.94
C PHE A 107 42.35 18.44 5.88
N CYS A 108 42.32 19.65 5.33
CA CYS A 108 42.32 20.88 6.11
C CYS A 108 41.08 20.91 7.03
N ARG A 109 41.31 20.62 8.31
CA ARG A 109 40.39 20.93 9.41
C ARG A 109 40.18 22.44 9.46
N MET A 110 38.93 22.88 9.30
CA MET A 110 38.56 24.25 9.63
C MET A 110 38.67 24.48 11.15
N PRO A 111 39.19 25.62 11.60
CA PRO A 111 39.20 25.98 13.02
C PRO A 111 37.77 26.34 13.45
N LEU A 112 37.23 25.58 14.40
CA LEU A 112 36.06 25.96 15.17
C LEU A 112 36.41 27.22 15.97
N ARG A 113 35.75 28.34 15.67
CA ARG A 113 35.78 29.56 16.48
C ARG A 113 35.22 29.23 17.87
N VAL A 114 36.12 29.19 18.84
CA VAL A 114 35.80 29.22 20.26
C VAL A 114 35.34 30.64 20.58
N THR A 115 34.03 30.84 20.71
CA THR A 115 33.49 32.04 21.36
C THR A 115 33.48 31.79 22.86
N THR A 116 34.51 32.28 23.55
CA THR A 116 34.53 32.41 25.01
C THR A 116 33.52 33.48 25.41
N GLY A 117 32.35 33.05 25.86
CA GLY A 117 31.28 33.91 26.35
C GLY A 117 30.75 33.42 27.68
N LEU A 118 31.30 33.99 28.75
CA LEU A 118 30.72 34.21 30.08
C LEU A 118 29.89 33.07 30.70
N CYS A 119 30.58 32.39 31.60
CA CYS A 119 30.11 31.41 32.56
C CYS A 119 29.12 32.06 33.55
N ASN A 120 27.83 31.72 33.46
CA ASN A 120 26.89 31.88 34.57
C ASN A 120 26.21 30.52 34.82
N GLY A 121 26.69 29.83 35.86
CA GLY A 121 25.95 28.86 36.67
C GLY A 121 25.12 27.80 35.96
N ILE A 122 25.74 26.93 35.17
CA ILE A 122 25.10 25.65 34.81
C ILE A 122 25.28 24.71 36.00
N ALA A 123 24.25 24.60 36.83
CA ALA A 123 24.15 23.56 37.85
C ALA A 123 24.42 22.22 37.18
N VAL A 124 25.48 21.55 37.62
CA VAL A 124 25.82 20.18 37.23
C VAL A 124 24.67 19.29 37.72
N MET A 125 23.66 19.10 36.86
CA MET A 125 22.64 18.08 37.06
C MET A 125 23.38 16.75 37.06
N THR A 126 23.60 16.22 38.26
CA THR A 126 24.08 14.87 38.49
C THR A 126 23.28 13.90 37.61
N PRO A 127 23.93 12.97 36.90
CA PRO A 127 23.24 12.00 36.07
C PRO A 127 22.32 11.16 36.95
N SER A 128 21.05 11.56 36.98
CA SER A 128 19.96 10.86 37.66
C SER A 128 19.97 9.40 37.18
N TYR A 129 20.21 8.50 38.14
CA TYR A 129 20.29 7.06 38.03
C TYR A 129 19.61 6.48 36.78
N ALA A 130 20.40 5.85 35.92
CA ALA A 130 19.91 5.02 34.84
C ALA A 130 19.10 3.87 35.46
N HIS A 131 17.79 4.07 35.59
CA HIS A 131 16.87 3.03 36.02
C HIS A 131 17.02 1.86 35.04
N ALA A 132 17.57 0.75 35.53
CA ALA A 132 17.64 -0.50 34.79
C ALA A 132 16.22 -0.86 34.34
N SER A 133 15.92 -0.64 33.06
CA SER A 133 14.61 -0.95 32.49
C SER A 133 14.45 -2.47 32.52
N HIS A 134 13.53 -2.96 33.35
CA HIS A 134 13.20 -4.37 33.38
C HIS A 134 12.86 -4.87 31.97
N PRO A 135 13.31 -6.09 31.59
CA PRO A 135 13.02 -6.66 30.29
C PRO A 135 11.51 -6.70 30.08
N ILE A 136 11.06 -6.17 28.94
CA ILE A 136 9.63 -6.08 28.64
C ILE A 136 9.16 -7.49 28.26
N VAL A 137 8.62 -8.22 29.24
CA VAL A 137 8.05 -9.55 28.98
C VAL A 137 6.76 -9.41 28.16
N ILE A 138 6.86 -9.67 26.86
CA ILE A 138 5.73 -9.64 25.93
C ILE A 138 4.91 -10.90 26.13
N ARG A 139 3.72 -10.77 26.72
CA ARG A 139 2.85 -11.93 26.95
C ARG A 139 2.15 -12.34 25.64
N ARG A 140 2.22 -13.63 25.28
CA ARG A 140 1.57 -14.24 24.10
C ARG A 140 0.10 -13.82 23.91
N HIS A 141 -0.66 -13.72 25.00
CA HIS A 141 -2.06 -13.31 24.96
C HIS A 141 -2.27 -11.89 24.38
N GLN A 142 -1.32 -10.96 24.58
CA GLN A 142 -1.41 -9.60 24.06
C GLN A 142 -1.29 -9.59 22.53
N VAL A 143 -0.38 -10.40 22.01
CA VAL A 143 -0.15 -10.57 20.57
C VAL A 143 -1.38 -11.19 19.91
N LEU A 144 -1.93 -12.26 20.49
CA LEU A 144 -3.14 -12.93 19.99
C LEU A 144 -4.37 -12.02 20.05
N SER A 145 -4.54 -11.26 21.14
CA SER A 145 -5.62 -10.27 21.25
C SER A 145 -5.50 -9.19 20.17
N LEU A 146 -4.29 -8.70 19.91
CA LEU A 146 -4.03 -7.72 18.85
C LEU A 146 -4.35 -8.28 17.46
N TYR A 147 -3.92 -9.51 17.17
CA TYR A 147 -4.23 -10.21 15.93
C TYR A 147 -5.75 -10.36 15.71
N ARG A 148 -6.47 -10.92 16.70
CA ARG A 148 -7.93 -11.10 16.64
C ARG A 148 -8.66 -9.78 16.44
N ASN A 149 -8.23 -8.72 17.12
CA ASN A 149 -8.80 -7.39 16.97
C ASN A 149 -8.59 -6.83 15.56
N ILE A 150 -7.41 -7.02 14.96
CA ILE A 150 -7.16 -6.56 13.58
C ILE A 150 -8.05 -7.32 12.60
N LEU A 151 -8.19 -8.65 12.73
CA LEU A 151 -9.06 -9.43 11.86
C LEU A 151 -10.55 -9.04 11.99
N LYS A 152 -11.00 -8.81 13.23
CA LYS A 152 -12.36 -8.33 13.51
C LYS A 152 -12.62 -6.96 12.87
N GLU A 153 -11.72 -6.00 13.09
CA GLU A 153 -11.86 -4.66 12.50
C GLU A 153 -11.73 -4.67 10.98
N SER A 154 -10.89 -5.56 10.41
CA SER A 154 -10.77 -5.72 8.95
C SER A 154 -12.07 -6.25 8.34
N SER A 155 -12.75 -7.17 9.01
CA SER A 155 -14.04 -7.72 8.58
C SER A 155 -15.17 -6.68 8.57
N ASN A 156 -15.07 -5.67 9.45
CA ASN A 156 -16.04 -4.59 9.57
C ASN A 156 -15.89 -3.48 8.52
N PHE A 157 -14.81 -3.52 7.72
CA PHE A 157 -14.58 -2.51 6.68
C PHE A 157 -15.69 -2.59 5.61
N PHE A 158 -15.96 -1.51 4.87
CA PHE A 158 -17.11 -1.49 3.95
C PHE A 158 -16.83 -2.08 2.56
N ASP A 159 -15.57 -2.15 2.14
CA ASP A 159 -15.14 -2.67 0.83
C ASP A 159 -14.69 -4.13 0.94
N ASP A 160 -15.29 -5.02 0.15
CA ASP A 160 -15.05 -6.47 0.25
C ASP A 160 -13.63 -6.85 -0.18
N ASN A 161 -13.10 -6.22 -1.23
CA ASN A 161 -11.72 -6.44 -1.67
C ASN A 161 -10.73 -6.04 -0.58
N ALA A 162 -10.97 -4.90 0.08
CA ALA A 162 -10.16 -4.49 1.22
C ALA A 162 -10.30 -5.43 2.42
N LYS A 163 -11.47 -6.00 2.71
CA LYS A 163 -11.63 -7.00 3.79
C LYS A 163 -10.70 -8.19 3.57
N ILE A 164 -10.75 -8.78 2.37
CA ILE A 164 -9.94 -9.94 1.99
C ILE A 164 -8.45 -9.59 2.06
N PHE A 165 -8.05 -8.49 1.42
CA PHE A 165 -6.67 -8.02 1.41
C PHE A 165 -6.12 -7.77 2.82
N LEU A 166 -6.87 -7.10 3.70
CA LEU A 166 -6.43 -6.79 5.06
C LEU A 166 -6.30 -8.05 5.93
N LYS A 167 -7.22 -9.02 5.79
CA LYS A 167 -7.11 -10.32 6.47
C LYS A 167 -5.85 -11.07 6.03
N ASN A 168 -5.64 -11.20 4.73
CA ASN A 168 -4.49 -11.92 4.18
C ASN A 168 -3.17 -11.24 4.52
N ARG A 169 -3.12 -9.91 4.44
CA ARG A 169 -1.97 -9.11 4.89
C ARG A 169 -1.66 -9.29 6.38
N THR A 170 -2.68 -9.35 7.22
CA THR A 170 -2.52 -9.52 8.67
C THR A 170 -2.00 -10.92 8.97
N ARG A 171 -2.64 -11.96 8.41
CA ARG A 171 -2.19 -13.36 8.54
C ARG A 171 -0.74 -13.53 8.12
N LYS A 172 -0.39 -13.05 6.91
CA LYS A 172 0.97 -13.11 6.38
C LYS A 172 1.99 -12.46 7.31
N ARG A 173 1.72 -11.24 7.78
CA ARG A 173 2.65 -10.53 8.68
C ARG A 173 2.85 -11.20 10.03
N PHE A 174 1.79 -11.70 10.66
CA PHE A 174 1.93 -12.40 11.94
C PHE A 174 2.63 -13.75 11.76
N LYS A 175 2.44 -14.42 10.62
CA LYS A 175 3.18 -15.64 10.27
C LYS A 175 4.66 -15.38 10.02
N GLU A 176 5.00 -14.31 9.29
CA GLU A 176 6.38 -13.93 8.96
C GLU A 176 7.26 -13.62 10.20
N TYR A 177 6.66 -13.14 11.29
CA TYR A 177 7.37 -12.77 12.53
C TYR A 177 7.03 -13.68 13.70
N LYS A 178 6.57 -14.91 13.43
CA LYS A 178 6.21 -15.89 14.47
C LYS A 178 7.46 -16.33 15.25
N ASP A 179 8.55 -16.56 14.54
CA ASP A 179 9.78 -17.18 15.05
C ASP A 179 10.90 -16.14 15.26
N GLU A 180 10.55 -14.86 15.38
CA GLU A 180 11.53 -13.79 15.62
C GLU A 180 11.97 -13.79 17.09
N THR A 181 13.28 -13.78 17.34
CA THR A 181 13.87 -13.78 18.69
C THR A 181 14.28 -12.40 19.18
N ASP A 182 14.55 -11.44 18.28
CA ASP A 182 14.99 -10.09 18.63
C ASP A 182 13.85 -9.25 19.26
N GLU A 183 13.95 -9.00 20.56
CA GLU A 183 12.99 -8.23 21.36
C GLU A 183 12.69 -6.85 20.75
N THR A 184 13.72 -6.16 20.25
CA THR A 184 13.55 -4.79 19.72
C THR A 184 12.72 -4.81 18.44
N ARG A 185 12.97 -5.81 17.59
CA ARG A 185 12.20 -6.04 16.36
C ARG A 185 10.77 -6.45 16.68
N ILE A 186 10.54 -7.33 17.66
CA ILE A 186 9.19 -7.71 18.10
C ILE A 186 8.42 -6.47 18.59
N LEU A 187 9.02 -5.65 19.46
CA LEU A 187 8.40 -4.42 19.98
C LEU A 187 8.02 -3.45 18.86
N ASN A 188 8.90 -3.26 17.87
CA ASN A 188 8.62 -2.45 16.70
C ASN A 188 7.45 -3.00 15.87
N LYS A 189 7.36 -4.33 15.68
CA LYS A 189 6.23 -4.96 14.97
C LYS A 189 4.92 -4.86 15.75
N LEU A 190 4.96 -4.95 17.08
CA LEU A 190 3.78 -4.72 17.92
C LEU A 190 3.32 -3.27 17.86
N ALA A 191 4.25 -2.30 17.85
CA ALA A 191 3.92 -0.90 17.65
C ALA A 191 3.26 -0.69 16.28
N ASP A 192 3.82 -1.25 15.21
CA ASP A 192 3.25 -1.22 13.86
C ASP A 192 1.84 -1.84 13.80
N ALA A 193 1.63 -2.97 14.47
CA ALA A 193 0.34 -3.65 14.52
C ALA A 193 -0.70 -2.83 15.31
N ARG A 194 -0.33 -2.20 16.43
CA ARG A 194 -1.20 -1.27 17.17
C ARG A 194 -1.56 -0.04 16.34
N GLN A 195 -0.62 0.51 15.57
CA GLN A 195 -0.89 1.59 14.63
C GLN A 195 -1.85 1.15 13.51
N ALA A 196 -1.67 -0.06 12.97
CA ALA A 196 -2.57 -0.62 11.97
C ALA A 196 -3.99 -0.80 12.52
N LEU A 197 -4.13 -1.36 13.72
CA LEU A 197 -5.43 -1.49 14.40
C LEU A 197 -6.09 -0.13 14.61
N SER A 198 -5.33 0.86 15.08
CA SER A 198 -5.84 2.22 15.32
C SER A 198 -6.31 2.89 14.03
N ARG A 199 -5.57 2.69 12.94
CA ARG A 199 -5.96 3.16 11.60
C ARG A 199 -7.24 2.49 11.10
N LEU A 200 -7.38 1.17 11.27
CA LEU A 200 -8.60 0.44 10.89
C LEU A 200 -9.82 0.91 11.69
N LYS A 201 -9.67 1.10 13.00
CA LYS A 201 -10.75 1.65 13.84
C LYS A 201 -11.21 3.02 13.35
N ARG A 202 -10.28 3.93 13.05
CA ARG A 202 -10.61 5.25 12.46
C ARG A 202 -11.27 5.12 11.08
N ALA A 203 -10.79 4.19 10.26
CA ALA A 203 -11.36 3.94 8.95
C ALA A 203 -12.81 3.40 9.05
N ASN A 204 -13.10 2.55 10.04
CA ASN A 204 -14.45 2.03 10.30
C ASN A 204 -15.42 3.09 10.83
N VAL A 205 -14.89 4.19 11.40
CA VAL A 205 -15.63 5.41 11.77
C VAL A 205 -15.74 6.40 10.58
N PHE A 206 -15.22 6.03 9.40
CA PHE A 206 -15.21 6.83 8.18
C PHE A 206 -14.38 8.12 8.26
N ASP A 207 -13.30 8.12 9.05
CA ASP A 207 -12.27 9.15 8.90
C ASP A 207 -11.70 9.09 7.48
N ILE A 208 -11.95 10.15 6.71
CA ILE A 208 -11.60 10.25 5.28
C ILE A 208 -10.12 9.89 5.07
N LYS A 209 -9.22 10.39 5.91
CA LYS A 209 -7.78 10.16 5.75
C LYS A 209 -7.42 8.69 5.95
N SER A 210 -7.98 8.07 6.99
CA SER A 210 -7.74 6.66 7.32
C SER A 210 -8.36 5.72 6.28
N VAL A 211 -9.59 5.98 5.84
CA VAL A 211 -10.28 5.21 4.79
C VAL A 211 -9.53 5.29 3.46
N THR A 212 -9.19 6.50 3.00
CA THR A 212 -8.44 6.67 1.75
C THR A 212 -7.09 5.96 1.82
N ARG A 213 -6.41 5.99 2.97
CA ARG A 213 -5.13 5.27 3.15
C ARG A 213 -5.30 3.75 3.05
N VAL A 214 -6.39 3.19 3.58
CA VAL A 214 -6.70 1.75 3.48
C VAL A 214 -7.00 1.37 2.03
N LEU A 215 -7.87 2.11 1.34
CA LEU A 215 -8.18 1.87 -0.07
C LEU A 215 -6.93 1.98 -0.97
N GLU A 216 -6.10 3.01 -0.76
CA GLU A 216 -4.85 3.16 -1.50
C GLU A 216 -3.87 1.99 -1.25
N LEU A 217 -3.91 1.37 -0.07
CA LEU A 217 -3.11 0.18 0.21
C LEU A 217 -3.68 -1.05 -0.50
N THR A 218 -5.00 -1.25 -0.42
CA THR A 218 -5.72 -2.37 -1.05
C THR A 218 -5.58 -2.39 -2.56
N TYR A 219 -5.68 -1.23 -3.22
CA TYR A 219 -5.60 -1.12 -4.68
C TYR A 219 -4.18 -0.82 -5.18
N GLY A 220 -3.15 -1.00 -4.33
CA GLY A 220 -1.75 -0.99 -4.78
C GLY A 220 -1.26 0.40 -5.18
N ARG A 221 -1.89 1.45 -4.65
CA ARG A 221 -1.41 2.83 -4.80
C ARG A 221 -0.28 3.13 -3.83
N ARG A 222 -0.19 2.35 -2.74
CA ARG A 222 0.81 2.47 -1.67
C ARG A 222 1.31 1.09 -1.22
N GLY A 223 2.47 1.07 -0.56
CA GLY A 223 3.02 -0.14 0.06
C GLY A 223 3.63 -1.13 -0.95
N PRO A 224 3.81 -2.41 -0.55
CA PRO A 224 4.49 -3.42 -1.36
C PRO A 224 3.79 -3.71 -2.70
N MET A 225 2.45 -3.73 -2.71
CA MET A 225 1.68 -4.04 -3.93
C MET A 225 1.88 -2.97 -5.01
N ARG A 226 2.11 -1.71 -4.62
CA ARG A 226 2.52 -0.65 -5.56
C ARG A 226 3.80 -1.01 -6.32
N HIS A 227 4.78 -1.55 -5.62
CA HIS A 227 6.05 -1.94 -6.24
C HIS A 227 5.88 -3.17 -7.12
N GLN A 228 5.02 -4.12 -6.74
CA GLN A 228 4.69 -5.28 -7.56
C GLN A 228 4.04 -4.86 -8.89
N LEU A 229 3.08 -3.94 -8.86
CA LEU A 229 2.42 -3.43 -10.07
C LEU A 229 3.34 -2.57 -10.94
N LEU A 230 4.30 -1.86 -10.35
CA LEU A 230 5.29 -1.08 -11.12
C LEU A 230 6.42 -1.93 -11.70
N LYS A 231 6.75 -3.07 -11.08
CA LYS A 231 7.85 -3.96 -11.49
C LYS A 231 7.82 -4.35 -12.98
N PRO A 232 6.69 -4.79 -13.58
CA PRO A 232 6.67 -5.16 -15.00
C PRO A 232 7.00 -3.99 -15.93
N ILE A 233 6.56 -2.78 -15.59
CA ILE A 233 6.80 -1.55 -16.36
C ILE A 233 8.27 -1.12 -16.26
N ILE A 234 8.85 -1.24 -15.07
CA ILE A 234 10.27 -0.92 -14.82
C ILE A 234 11.20 -1.93 -15.52
N ASN A 235 10.80 -3.21 -15.53
CA ASN A 235 11.61 -4.29 -16.08
C ASN A 235 11.48 -4.45 -17.60
N GLU A 236 10.63 -3.66 -18.26
CA GLU A 236 10.49 -3.69 -19.71
C GLU A 236 11.86 -3.46 -20.38
N PRO A 237 12.24 -4.26 -21.39
CA PRO A 237 13.53 -4.16 -22.03
C PRO A 237 13.70 -2.82 -22.76
N SER A 238 14.55 -1.95 -22.22
CA SER A 238 14.98 -0.67 -22.82
C SER A 238 16.49 -0.62 -23.02
N GLU A 239 17.00 0.18 -23.95
CA GLU A 239 18.45 0.35 -24.11
C GLU A 239 19.06 0.97 -22.83
N ALA A 240 20.19 0.42 -22.37
CA ALA A 240 20.87 0.98 -21.21
C ALA A 240 21.53 2.32 -21.62
N PRO A 241 21.25 3.42 -20.91
CA PRO A 241 21.81 4.71 -21.27
C PRO A 241 23.33 4.73 -21.05
N LYS A 242 24.06 5.44 -21.92
CA LYS A 242 25.51 5.55 -21.84
C LYS A 242 25.93 6.21 -20.50
N PRO A 243 26.99 5.71 -19.84
CA PRO A 243 27.48 6.30 -18.60
C PRO A 243 27.99 7.72 -18.83
N ILE A 244 27.68 8.63 -17.91
CA ILE A 244 28.09 10.04 -18.02
C ILE A 244 29.61 10.16 -17.89
N VAL A 245 30.22 9.35 -17.04
CA VAL A 245 31.68 9.24 -16.89
C VAL A 245 32.14 7.93 -17.52
N ARG A 246 33.06 8.02 -18.47
CA ARG A 246 33.65 6.85 -19.15
C ARG A 246 34.32 5.94 -18.12
N GLY A 247 34.12 4.63 -18.24
CA GLY A 247 34.67 3.63 -17.32
C GLY A 247 33.88 3.43 -16.02
N PHE A 248 32.90 4.29 -15.70
CA PHE A 248 32.11 4.18 -14.46
C PHE A 248 30.63 3.90 -14.76
N PRO A 249 30.21 2.62 -14.86
CA PRO A 249 28.84 2.26 -15.22
C PRO A 249 27.78 2.78 -14.24
N ARG A 250 28.14 2.94 -12.96
CA ARG A 250 27.28 3.55 -11.92
C ARG A 250 26.87 4.99 -12.22
N THR A 251 27.59 5.70 -13.08
CA THR A 251 27.26 7.06 -13.49
C THR A 251 26.27 7.14 -14.64
N ALA A 252 25.83 5.99 -15.17
CA ALA A 252 24.72 5.95 -16.13
C ALA A 252 23.44 6.47 -15.46
N PRO A 253 22.63 7.27 -16.18
CA PRO A 253 21.33 7.67 -15.68
C PRO A 253 20.43 6.43 -15.54
N PRO A 254 19.35 6.52 -14.74
CA PRO A 254 18.41 5.42 -14.58
C PRO A 254 17.81 5.01 -15.92
N ARG A 255 17.78 3.70 -16.18
CA ARG A 255 17.11 3.12 -17.35
C ARG A 255 15.62 3.45 -17.30
N MET A 256 15.09 3.98 -18.40
CA MET A 256 13.66 4.28 -18.55
C MET A 256 13.14 3.52 -19.76
N SER A 257 12.14 2.67 -19.54
CA SER A 257 11.38 2.06 -20.63
C SER A 257 10.40 3.09 -21.23
N PRO A 258 9.98 2.90 -22.50
CA PRO A 258 8.97 3.75 -23.10
C PRO A 258 7.66 3.78 -22.30
N SER A 259 7.20 2.65 -21.75
CA SER A 259 6.02 2.61 -20.88
C SER A 259 6.22 3.38 -19.58
N LEU A 260 7.40 3.27 -18.96
CA LEU A 260 7.71 4.05 -17.77
C LEU A 260 7.76 5.54 -18.10
N GLN A 261 8.39 5.91 -19.21
CA GLN A 261 8.52 7.32 -19.60
C GLN A 261 7.15 7.97 -19.84
N THR A 262 6.24 7.30 -20.55
CA THR A 262 4.87 7.81 -20.73
C THR A 262 4.16 7.93 -19.39
N LEU A 263 4.28 6.93 -18.51
CA LEU A 263 3.73 6.96 -17.15
C LEU A 263 4.24 8.16 -16.35
N LEU A 264 5.55 8.40 -16.37
CA LEU A 264 6.18 9.51 -15.66
C LEU A 264 5.73 10.86 -16.22
N LEU A 265 5.68 11.02 -17.55
CA LEU A 265 5.25 12.27 -18.20
C LEU A 265 3.79 12.61 -17.88
N SER A 266 2.92 11.60 -17.72
CA SER A 266 1.51 11.86 -17.37
C SER A 266 1.32 12.37 -15.93
N GLN A 267 2.21 12.02 -15.00
CA GLN A 267 2.06 12.28 -13.58
C GLN A 267 2.98 13.39 -13.05
N THR A 268 4.08 13.63 -13.74
CA THR A 268 5.10 14.60 -13.33
C THR A 268 5.24 15.69 -14.38
N LYS A 269 5.46 16.93 -13.90
CA LYS A 269 5.63 18.08 -14.80
C LYS A 269 6.93 18.01 -15.60
N THR A 270 7.97 17.45 -15.00
CA THR A 270 9.33 17.42 -15.54
C THR A 270 9.95 16.05 -15.30
N LEU A 271 10.32 15.36 -16.37
CA LEU A 271 10.98 14.05 -16.29
C LEU A 271 12.42 14.16 -15.75
N TYR A 272 13.13 15.21 -16.18
CA TYR A 272 14.51 15.49 -15.80
C TYR A 272 14.57 16.71 -14.87
N PRO A 273 15.49 16.71 -13.88
CA PRO A 273 15.67 17.85 -13.02
C PRO A 273 16.30 19.01 -13.78
N THR A 274 15.88 20.24 -13.47
CA THR A 274 16.64 21.44 -13.86
C THR A 274 17.96 21.42 -13.09
N LEU A 275 19.05 21.16 -13.79
CA LEU A 275 20.38 21.16 -13.20
C LEU A 275 20.80 22.62 -12.94
N PRO A 276 21.42 22.93 -11.78
CA PRO A 276 21.98 24.26 -11.58
C PRO A 276 23.09 24.48 -12.62
N VAL A 277 23.00 25.59 -13.36
CA VAL A 277 24.05 26.04 -14.27
C VAL A 277 24.90 27.06 -13.50
N PRO A 278 25.98 26.61 -12.83
CA PRO A 278 26.95 27.52 -12.20
C PRO A 278 27.52 28.52 -13.21
N LYS A 279 27.74 29.76 -12.77
CA LYS A 279 28.23 30.86 -13.63
C LYS A 279 29.63 30.62 -14.21
N HIS A 280 30.52 29.94 -13.49
CA HIS A 280 31.95 29.91 -13.83
C HIS A 280 32.52 28.52 -14.20
N LYS A 281 31.94 27.42 -13.71
CA LYS A 281 32.47 26.06 -13.95
C LYS A 281 31.34 25.08 -14.11
N PRO A 282 31.28 24.25 -15.18
CA PRO A 282 30.20 23.29 -15.37
C PRO A 282 30.10 22.31 -14.20
N LEU A 283 28.90 21.76 -13.97
CA LEU A 283 28.67 20.81 -12.90
C LEU A 283 29.49 19.53 -13.11
N TYR A 284 30.21 19.09 -12.08
CA TYR A 284 31.02 17.86 -12.13
C TYR A 284 30.16 16.65 -12.58
N PRO A 285 30.63 15.83 -13.55
CA PRO A 285 29.87 14.71 -14.11
C PRO A 285 29.26 13.74 -13.08
N SER A 286 30.01 13.33 -12.06
CA SER A 286 29.47 12.43 -11.02
C SER A 286 28.40 13.11 -10.17
N ARG A 287 28.53 14.42 -9.94
CA ARG A 287 27.50 15.22 -9.25
C ARG A 287 26.24 15.32 -10.11
N LYS A 288 26.37 15.48 -11.43
CA LYS A 288 25.24 15.42 -12.38
C LYS A 288 24.53 14.08 -12.31
N ALA A 289 25.27 12.96 -12.37
CA ALA A 289 24.70 11.61 -12.22
C ALA A 289 23.93 11.45 -10.90
N ASN A 290 24.53 11.88 -9.78
CA ASN A 290 23.89 11.81 -8.46
C ASN A 290 22.60 12.64 -8.37
N LEU A 291 22.56 13.82 -9.01
CA LEU A 291 21.33 14.63 -9.08
C LEU A 291 20.24 13.94 -9.90
N LEU A 292 20.60 13.29 -11.01
CA LEU A 292 19.65 12.53 -11.83
C LEU A 292 19.09 11.34 -11.06
N TRP A 293 19.94 10.56 -10.37
CA TRP A 293 19.50 9.43 -9.54
C TRP A 293 18.61 9.88 -8.37
N ARG A 294 18.98 10.95 -7.67
CA ARG A 294 18.16 11.52 -6.60
C ARG A 294 16.80 11.97 -7.10
N HIS A 295 16.75 12.65 -8.25
CA HIS A 295 15.50 13.08 -8.88
C HIS A 295 14.62 11.89 -9.26
N TYR A 296 15.20 10.89 -9.91
CA TYR A 296 14.51 9.66 -10.28
C TYR A 296 13.96 8.92 -9.07
N SER A 297 14.75 8.71 -8.02
CA SER A 297 14.28 8.07 -6.79
C SER A 297 13.15 8.87 -6.12
N LYS A 298 13.17 10.21 -6.21
CA LYS A 298 12.09 11.07 -5.71
C LYS A 298 10.81 10.86 -6.52
N ILE A 299 10.90 10.87 -7.86
CA ILE A 299 9.78 10.61 -8.76
C ILE A 299 9.22 9.20 -8.54
N MET A 300 10.07 8.18 -8.47
CA MET A 300 9.68 6.79 -8.26
C MET A 300 9.05 6.52 -6.89
N LYS A 301 9.09 7.46 -5.94
CA LYS A 301 8.32 7.39 -4.69
C LYS A 301 6.89 7.94 -4.84
N THR A 302 6.67 8.85 -5.79
CA THR A 302 5.37 9.51 -6.01
C THR A 302 4.54 8.84 -7.09
N VAL A 303 5.17 8.16 -8.05
CA VAL A 303 4.51 7.58 -9.22
C VAL A 303 3.46 6.53 -8.85
N MET A 304 2.31 6.56 -9.49
CA MET A 304 1.24 5.59 -9.26
C MET A 304 1.27 4.56 -10.40
N PRO A 305 1.22 3.24 -10.11
CA PRO A 305 1.14 2.23 -11.17
C PRO A 305 -0.17 2.37 -11.96
N PRO A 306 -0.30 1.82 -13.16
CA PRO A 306 -1.60 1.54 -13.75
C PRO A 306 -2.37 0.50 -12.92
N VAL A 307 -3.64 0.32 -13.27
CA VAL A 307 -4.58 -0.62 -12.65
C VAL A 307 -5.13 -1.51 -13.75
N ASP A 308 -5.39 -2.77 -13.45
CA ASP A 308 -5.95 -3.73 -14.41
C ASP A 308 -7.40 -3.37 -14.73
N ASP A 309 -7.83 -3.60 -15.98
CA ASP A 309 -9.14 -3.19 -16.46
C ASP A 309 -10.29 -3.77 -15.62
N VAL A 310 -10.19 -5.03 -15.19
CA VAL A 310 -11.19 -5.69 -14.33
C VAL A 310 -11.35 -4.95 -12.99
N THR A 311 -10.24 -4.58 -12.37
CA THR A 311 -10.25 -3.86 -11.09
C THR A 311 -10.68 -2.40 -11.27
N LEU A 312 -10.39 -1.79 -12.42
CA LEU A 312 -10.86 -0.47 -12.80
C LEU A 312 -12.38 -0.46 -12.95
N ASP A 313 -12.94 -1.41 -13.69
CA ASP A 313 -14.39 -1.56 -13.88
C ASP A 313 -15.11 -1.74 -12.54
N GLN A 314 -14.54 -2.54 -11.63
CA GLN A 314 -15.10 -2.70 -10.29
C GLN A 314 -15.09 -1.39 -9.49
N LEU A 315 -14.01 -0.62 -9.57
CA LEU A 315 -13.92 0.70 -8.93
C LEU A 315 -14.91 1.70 -9.53
N GLU A 316 -15.12 1.65 -10.85
CA GLU A 316 -16.09 2.50 -11.54
C GLU A 316 -17.54 2.15 -11.17
N LYS A 317 -17.87 0.86 -11.11
CA LYS A 317 -19.17 0.38 -10.58
C LYS A 317 -19.40 0.89 -9.15
N ASN A 318 -18.40 0.74 -8.28
CA ASN A 318 -18.45 1.23 -6.89
C ASN A 318 -18.54 2.77 -6.79
N ALA A 319 -17.97 3.50 -7.76
CA ALA A 319 -18.09 4.96 -7.87
C ALA A 319 -19.47 5.43 -8.37
N GLY A 320 -20.31 4.51 -8.86
CA GLY A 320 -21.64 4.78 -9.39
C GLY A 320 -21.68 4.97 -10.90
N LYS A 321 -20.72 4.41 -11.66
CA LYS A 321 -20.86 4.22 -13.11
C LYS A 321 -21.87 3.07 -13.34
N GLY A 322 -23.16 3.41 -13.32
CA GLY A 322 -24.28 2.46 -13.41
C GLY A 322 -25.37 2.71 -12.36
N ILE A 323 -26.60 2.24 -12.63
CA ILE A 323 -27.71 2.21 -11.65
C ILE A 323 -27.22 1.42 -10.45
N LEU A 324 -27.09 2.06 -9.28
CA LEU A 324 -26.60 1.37 -8.10
C LEU A 324 -27.62 0.34 -7.67
N THR A 325 -27.33 -0.93 -7.93
CA THR A 325 -27.99 -2.03 -7.27
C THR A 325 -27.76 -1.87 -5.77
N GLY A 326 -28.84 -1.84 -4.99
CA GLY A 326 -28.81 -1.64 -3.54
C GLY A 326 -28.00 -2.68 -2.76
N GLN A 327 -27.50 -3.72 -3.42
CA GLN A 327 -26.66 -4.79 -2.86
C GLN A 327 -25.27 -4.32 -2.42
N GLY A 328 -24.70 -3.26 -3.02
CA GLY A 328 -23.33 -2.82 -2.73
C GLY A 328 -23.15 -2.01 -1.43
N VAL A 329 -24.24 -1.57 -0.81
CA VAL A 329 -24.20 -1.00 0.54
C VAL A 329 -24.68 -2.12 1.44
N ALA A 330 -23.75 -3.00 1.84
CA ALA A 330 -24.04 -4.06 2.79
C ALA A 330 -24.93 -3.48 3.89
N ASN A 331 -26.20 -3.92 3.92
CA ASN A 331 -27.12 -3.60 4.99
C ASN A 331 -26.44 -4.11 6.25
N ARG A 332 -25.74 -3.22 6.96
CA ARG A 332 -25.17 -3.53 8.25
C ARG A 332 -26.37 -3.80 9.13
N CYS A 333 -26.75 -5.07 9.27
CA CYS A 333 -27.46 -5.53 10.45
C CYS A 333 -26.52 -5.23 11.61
N ILE A 334 -26.59 -4.00 12.11
CA ILE A 334 -26.08 -3.67 13.42
C ILE A 334 -26.92 -4.56 14.32
N PRO A 335 -26.34 -5.59 14.98
CA PRO A 335 -27.10 -6.41 15.89
C PRO A 335 -27.80 -5.45 16.86
N SER A 336 -29.13 -5.54 16.93
CA SER A 336 -29.98 -4.67 17.74
C SER A 336 -29.36 -4.62 19.13
N ARG A 337 -28.81 -3.46 19.48
CA ARG A 337 -28.01 -3.31 20.68
C ARG A 337 -28.98 -3.28 21.84
N ASN A 338 -28.91 -4.28 22.72
CA ASN A 338 -29.78 -4.39 23.89
C ASN A 338 -29.84 -3.04 24.63
N HIS A 339 -31.06 -2.52 24.79
CA HIS A 339 -31.35 -1.17 25.30
C HIS A 339 -30.75 -0.91 26.70
N ASN A 340 -30.48 -1.97 27.47
CA ASN A 340 -29.98 -1.91 28.84
C ASN A 340 -28.51 -1.43 28.95
N ASP A 341 -27.68 -1.59 27.91
CA ASP A 341 -26.26 -1.16 27.95
C ASP A 341 -26.07 0.36 27.80
N GLU A 342 -27.06 1.08 27.23
CA GLU A 342 -26.96 2.52 27.00
C GLU A 342 -27.18 3.32 28.31
N GLN A 343 -28.02 2.82 29.21
CA GLN A 343 -28.27 3.45 30.52
C GLN A 343 -27.04 3.39 31.44
N ASN A 344 -26.27 2.30 31.43
CA ASN A 344 -25.06 2.17 32.26
C ASN A 344 -23.91 3.10 31.79
N ARG A 345 -23.82 3.40 30.49
CA ARG A 345 -22.79 4.32 29.96
C ARG A 345 -23.06 5.79 30.25
N LEU A 346 -24.33 6.21 30.33
CA LEU A 346 -24.68 7.59 30.67
C LEU A 346 -24.36 7.92 32.13
N ARG A 347 -24.35 6.92 33.03
CA ARG A 347 -23.95 7.11 34.44
C ARG A 347 -22.44 7.31 34.62
N THR A 348 -21.59 6.72 33.77
CA THR A 348 -20.12 6.82 33.92
C THR A 348 -19.53 8.16 33.45
N LEU A 349 -20.25 8.92 32.60
CA LEU A 349 -19.76 10.19 32.03
C LEU A 349 -20.05 11.43 32.90
N ARG A 350 -20.84 11.31 33.98
CA ARG A 350 -21.22 12.47 34.82
C ARG A 350 -20.23 12.84 35.93
N ASN A 351 -19.18 12.05 36.20
CA ASN A 351 -18.38 12.21 37.42
C ASN A 351 -16.93 12.72 37.25
N THR A 352 -16.50 13.21 36.08
CA THR A 352 -15.15 13.79 35.94
C THR A 352 -15.19 15.32 35.96
N GLY A 353 -15.35 15.89 37.16
CA GLY A 353 -15.42 17.32 37.45
C GLY A 353 -14.08 18.07 37.43
N THR A 354 -13.15 17.74 36.55
CA THR A 354 -11.87 18.48 36.46
C THR A 354 -11.97 19.61 35.41
N PRO A 355 -11.77 20.89 35.79
CA PRO A 355 -11.75 22.01 34.86
C PRO A 355 -10.56 21.87 33.91
N LYS A 356 -10.82 21.87 32.59
CA LYS A 356 -9.79 21.81 31.56
C LYS A 356 -9.14 23.19 31.44
N SER A 357 -7.83 23.25 31.74
CA SER A 357 -7.00 24.42 31.48
C SER A 357 -7.06 24.82 29.99
N PRO A 358 -7.22 26.11 29.66
CA PRO A 358 -7.32 26.60 28.27
C PRO A 358 -6.10 26.34 27.36
N ARG A 359 -4.98 25.81 27.89
CA ARG A 359 -3.73 25.59 27.14
C ARG A 359 -3.43 24.13 26.80
N ASP A 360 -4.25 23.18 27.22
CA ASP A 360 -4.03 21.80 26.79
C ASP A 360 -4.36 21.65 25.31
N PRO A 361 -3.44 21.11 24.48
CA PRO A 361 -3.75 20.83 23.08
C PRO A 361 -4.99 19.96 23.06
N VAL A 362 -6.05 20.44 22.41
CA VAL A 362 -7.36 19.79 22.34
C VAL A 362 -7.15 18.36 21.89
N LYS A 363 -7.05 17.45 22.86
CA LYS A 363 -6.90 16.02 22.64
C LYS A 363 -8.25 15.65 22.04
N GLU A 364 -8.28 15.55 20.71
CA GLU A 364 -9.48 15.20 19.94
C GLU A 364 -10.23 14.15 20.74
N GLY A 365 -11.45 14.47 21.18
CA GLY A 365 -12.20 13.64 22.10
C GLY A 365 -12.17 12.19 21.61
N PRO A 366 -11.99 11.20 22.52
CA PRO A 366 -11.83 9.82 22.10
C PRO A 366 -12.93 9.46 21.12
N TYR A 367 -12.55 9.01 19.91
CA TYR A 367 -13.41 8.61 18.78
C TYR A 367 -14.54 7.61 19.14
N ARG A 368 -14.64 7.22 20.42
CA ARG A 368 -15.64 6.33 21.01
C ARG A 368 -17.02 6.96 21.19
N THR A 369 -17.16 8.30 21.21
CA THR A 369 -18.47 8.96 21.44
C THR A 369 -19.22 9.34 20.16
N ALA A 370 -18.55 9.43 19.01
CA ALA A 370 -19.24 9.59 17.74
C ALA A 370 -20.00 8.30 17.42
N LYS A 371 -21.34 8.36 17.32
CA LYS A 371 -22.13 7.23 16.80
C LYS A 371 -21.49 6.81 15.46
N PRO A 372 -21.26 5.51 15.22
CA PRO A 372 -20.70 5.06 13.95
C PRO A 372 -21.65 5.51 12.86
N HIS A 373 -21.27 6.58 12.15
CA HIS A 373 -22.10 7.10 11.09
C HIS A 373 -22.20 6.00 10.04
N ASN A 374 -23.40 5.45 9.85
CA ASN A 374 -23.66 4.61 8.70
C ASN A 374 -23.36 5.48 7.47
N PRO A 375 -22.30 5.19 6.69
CA PRO A 375 -21.82 6.10 5.68
C PRO A 375 -22.93 6.26 4.64
N ARG A 376 -23.30 7.49 4.33
CA ARG A 376 -24.27 7.72 3.26
C ARG A 376 -23.69 7.11 1.97
N PRO A 377 -24.48 6.42 1.13
CA PRO A 377 -23.98 5.85 -0.14
C PRO A 377 -23.26 6.89 -1.01
N ARG A 378 -23.74 8.15 -0.98
CA ARG A 378 -23.08 9.30 -1.64
C ARG A 378 -21.65 9.55 -1.17
N PHE A 379 -21.36 9.33 0.11
CA PHE A 379 -20.02 9.49 0.67
C PHE A 379 -19.08 8.39 0.17
N ILE A 380 -19.53 7.13 0.16
CA ILE A 380 -18.77 5.99 -0.38
C ILE A 380 -18.43 6.22 -1.86
N ARG A 381 -19.42 6.59 -2.69
CA ARG A 381 -19.18 6.93 -4.11
C ARG A 381 -18.11 8.00 -4.26
N ARG A 382 -18.18 9.07 -3.46
CA ARG A 382 -17.17 10.15 -3.47
C ARG A 382 -15.77 9.67 -3.10
N LEU A 383 -15.63 8.67 -2.23
CA LEU A 383 -14.34 8.08 -1.90
C LEU A 383 -13.75 7.34 -3.11
N TYR A 384 -14.54 6.50 -3.78
CA TYR A 384 -14.10 5.80 -4.99
C TYR A 384 -13.79 6.76 -6.14
N GLN A 385 -14.61 7.80 -6.35
CA GLN A 385 -14.33 8.86 -7.33
C GLN A 385 -12.98 9.53 -7.06
N ARG A 386 -12.68 9.88 -5.80
CA ARG A 386 -11.38 10.45 -5.41
C ARG A 386 -10.21 9.48 -5.55
N LEU A 387 -10.48 8.17 -5.57
CA LEU A 387 -9.45 7.16 -5.82
C LEU A 387 -9.19 7.06 -7.34
N LEU A 388 -10.25 6.99 -8.15
CA LEU A 388 -10.20 6.94 -9.61
C LEU A 388 -9.50 8.16 -10.23
N THR A 389 -9.68 9.35 -9.66
CA THR A 389 -8.97 10.57 -10.13
C THR A 389 -7.45 10.47 -10.01
N LYS A 390 -6.93 9.55 -9.17
CA LYS A 390 -5.50 9.32 -8.98
C LYS A 390 -4.95 8.15 -9.79
N ILE A 391 -5.82 7.35 -10.42
CA ILE A 391 -5.42 6.12 -11.10
C ILE A 391 -5.11 6.47 -12.56
N PRO A 392 -3.86 6.28 -13.02
CA PRO A 392 -3.56 6.31 -14.45
C PRO A 392 -4.10 5.05 -15.12
N VAL A 393 -4.73 5.18 -16.29
CA VAL A 393 -5.10 4.03 -17.13
C VAL A 393 -4.11 3.99 -18.29
N MET A 394 -3.34 2.91 -18.41
CA MET A 394 -2.34 2.76 -19.45
C MET A 394 -2.84 1.73 -20.46
N LYS A 395 -2.94 2.10 -21.73
CA LYS A 395 -3.30 1.20 -22.83
C LYS A 395 -2.17 1.09 -23.84
N GLU A 396 -1.93 -0.12 -24.34
CA GLU A 396 -1.06 -0.33 -25.49
C GLU A 396 -1.83 0.14 -26.74
N GLY A 397 -1.33 1.20 -27.38
CA GLY A 397 -1.91 1.73 -28.61
C GLY A 397 -1.60 0.79 -29.77
N THR A 398 -2.63 0.26 -30.40
CA THR A 398 -2.51 -0.39 -31.70
C THR A 398 -2.30 0.67 -32.77
N GLU A 399 -1.33 0.44 -33.66
CA GLU A 399 -0.85 1.42 -34.66
C GLU A 399 -1.96 1.93 -35.61
N SER A 400 -3.12 1.26 -35.65
CA SER A 400 -4.26 1.62 -36.49
C SER A 400 -5.11 2.80 -36.00
N THR A 401 -4.93 3.27 -34.76
CA THR A 401 -5.72 4.40 -34.21
C THR A 401 -5.10 5.76 -34.55
N HIS A 402 -4.67 5.93 -35.81
CA HIS A 402 -3.96 7.12 -36.27
C HIS A 402 -4.93 8.30 -36.43
N LEU A 403 -4.96 9.18 -35.42
CA LEU A 403 -5.00 10.65 -35.56
C LEU A 403 -6.07 11.28 -36.50
N SER A 404 -7.30 10.78 -36.57
CA SER A 404 -8.36 11.46 -37.35
C SER A 404 -8.95 12.72 -36.71
N ASN A 405 -8.51 13.12 -35.50
CA ASN A 405 -9.20 14.17 -34.72
C ASN A 405 -8.34 15.40 -34.35
N PHE A 406 -7.12 15.56 -34.89
CA PHE A 406 -6.46 16.88 -34.85
C PHE A 406 -6.79 17.60 -36.15
N GLY A 407 -7.76 18.51 -36.08
CA GLY A 407 -8.26 19.28 -37.21
C GLY A 407 -7.15 20.08 -37.92
N PRO A 408 -7.32 20.37 -39.22
CA PRO A 408 -6.38 21.13 -40.00
C PRO A 408 -6.66 22.61 -39.77
N ASP A 409 -5.76 23.36 -39.13
CA ASP A 409 -5.76 24.82 -39.22
C ASP A 409 -4.38 25.36 -38.85
N THR A 410 -3.46 25.37 -39.82
CA THR A 410 -2.68 26.54 -40.27
C THR A 410 -1.52 26.09 -41.16
N SER A 411 -1.67 26.40 -42.44
CA SER A 411 -0.62 26.40 -43.45
C SER A 411 0.48 27.39 -43.07
N GLY A 412 1.75 26.96 -43.10
CA GLY A 412 2.85 27.90 -42.92
C GLY A 412 4.23 27.28 -42.74
N ASN A 413 4.93 27.13 -43.88
CA ASN A 413 6.39 27.15 -44.02
C ASN A 413 7.17 25.84 -43.75
N GLN A 414 7.37 25.08 -44.83
CA GLN A 414 8.35 24.00 -44.94
C GLN A 414 9.73 24.61 -45.18
N ASN A 415 10.72 24.28 -44.35
CA ASN A 415 12.13 24.36 -44.74
C ASN A 415 12.96 23.32 -43.96
N ASN A 416 13.29 22.23 -44.67
CA ASN A 416 14.50 21.42 -44.64
C ASN A 416 15.17 21.10 -43.29
N CYS A 417 15.07 19.84 -42.88
CA CYS A 417 16.08 19.16 -42.06
C CYS A 417 16.32 17.73 -42.60
N PRO A 418 17.58 17.27 -42.72
CA PRO A 418 17.91 16.05 -43.45
C PRO A 418 17.82 14.78 -42.59
N SER A 419 17.31 13.73 -43.23
CA SER A 419 17.74 12.32 -43.11
C SER A 419 17.79 11.70 -41.72
N THR A 420 16.64 11.24 -41.25
CA THR A 420 16.54 10.28 -40.14
C THR A 420 16.89 8.88 -40.63
N ILE A 421 17.93 8.28 -40.02
CA ILE A 421 18.33 6.88 -40.19
C ILE A 421 17.23 6.00 -39.60
N THR A 422 16.44 5.36 -40.47
CA THR A 422 15.38 4.43 -40.08
C THR A 422 16.01 3.06 -39.78
N LEU A 423 16.24 2.76 -38.50
CA LEU A 423 16.51 1.38 -38.07
C LEU A 423 15.19 0.59 -38.10
N PRO A 424 15.06 -0.47 -38.93
CA PRO A 424 13.97 -1.42 -38.81
C PRO A 424 14.29 -2.37 -37.64
N ASN A 425 13.27 -2.74 -36.85
CA ASN A 425 13.25 -3.83 -35.84
C ASN A 425 13.11 -3.42 -34.38
N LYS A 426 11.87 -3.08 -34.04
CA LYS A 426 11.03 -3.71 -33.00
C LYS A 426 9.77 -2.85 -32.98
N ARG A 427 8.60 -3.48 -33.05
CA ARG A 427 7.30 -2.78 -32.98
C ARG A 427 7.33 -1.90 -31.73
N ASN A 428 7.55 -0.60 -31.91
CA ASN A 428 7.68 0.35 -30.81
C ASN A 428 6.29 0.49 -30.21
N LYS A 429 6.01 -0.28 -29.15
CA LYS A 429 4.75 -0.20 -28.42
C LYS A 429 4.51 1.24 -28.03
N ARG A 430 3.48 1.86 -28.60
CA ARG A 430 3.04 3.20 -28.21
C ARG A 430 2.13 3.04 -27.01
N TYR A 431 2.46 3.69 -25.90
CA TYR A 431 1.63 3.67 -24.70
C TYR A 431 0.83 4.97 -24.62
N ILE A 432 -0.49 4.85 -24.47
CA ILE A 432 -1.38 5.98 -24.28
C ILE A 432 -1.90 5.93 -22.85
N ILE A 433 -1.82 7.07 -22.17
CA ILE A 433 -2.38 7.21 -20.83
C ILE A 433 -3.68 7.96 -20.94
N ILE A 434 -4.75 7.24 -20.63
CA ILE A 434 -6.10 7.77 -20.60
C ILE A 434 -6.37 8.13 -19.13
N LYS A 435 -6.85 9.35 -18.91
CA LYS A 435 -7.38 9.70 -17.60
C LYS A 435 -8.73 9.03 -17.44
N SER A 436 -9.03 8.53 -16.24
CA SER A 436 -10.40 8.09 -15.91
C SER A 436 -11.39 9.20 -16.29
N SER A 437 -12.56 8.84 -16.81
CA SER A 437 -13.64 9.81 -17.10
C SER A 437 -14.04 10.65 -15.89
N TRP A 438 -13.69 10.20 -14.68
CA TRP A 438 -13.90 10.94 -13.42
C TRP A 438 -12.82 11.99 -13.11
N ALA A 439 -11.67 11.95 -13.80
CA ALA A 439 -10.54 12.84 -13.55
C ALA A 439 -10.71 14.23 -14.19
N ASP A 440 -11.48 14.34 -15.28
CA ASP A 440 -11.71 15.59 -16.02
C ASP A 440 -12.78 16.50 -15.36
N GLY A 441 -13.06 16.25 -14.07
CA GLY A 441 -14.12 16.88 -13.32
C GLY A 441 -15.31 15.94 -13.15
N ARG A 442 -16.24 16.26 -12.25
CA ARG A 442 -17.54 15.60 -12.29
C ARG A 442 -18.07 15.87 -13.71
N PRO A 443 -18.48 14.87 -14.51
CA PRO A 443 -19.55 15.19 -15.45
C PRO A 443 -20.61 15.86 -14.57
N LEU A 444 -20.94 17.12 -14.85
CA LEU A 444 -22.11 17.75 -14.24
C LEU A 444 -23.18 16.66 -14.24
N PRO A 445 -23.87 16.40 -13.11
CA PRO A 445 -24.90 15.37 -13.11
C PRO A 445 -25.66 15.59 -14.40
N LEU A 446 -25.77 14.55 -15.22
CA LEU A 446 -26.62 14.56 -16.41
C LEU A 446 -28.02 14.83 -15.85
N VAL A 447 -28.29 16.10 -15.56
CA VAL A 447 -29.59 16.72 -15.60
C VAL A 447 -30.08 16.22 -16.93
N ASN A 448 -31.09 15.36 -16.87
CA ASN A 448 -31.53 14.63 -18.04
C ASN A 448 -31.69 15.65 -19.16
N HIS A 449 -31.35 15.32 -20.40
CA HIS A 449 -31.46 16.29 -21.48
C HIS A 449 -32.89 16.87 -21.59
N THR A 450 -33.88 16.13 -21.09
CA THR A 450 -35.28 16.53 -20.87
C THR A 450 -35.46 17.66 -19.85
N ASP A 451 -34.64 17.72 -18.80
CA ASP A 451 -34.68 18.79 -17.80
C ASP A 451 -34.04 20.09 -18.32
N TRP A 452 -33.28 20.03 -19.42
CA TRP A 452 -32.78 21.19 -20.18
C TRP A 452 -33.70 21.61 -21.33
N GLN A 453 -34.64 20.75 -21.74
CA GLN A 453 -35.64 21.08 -22.76
C GLN A 453 -36.66 22.06 -22.15
N GLY A 454 -36.29 23.34 -22.11
CA GLY A 454 -37.14 24.42 -21.61
C GLY A 454 -36.40 25.60 -20.99
N LEU A 455 -35.10 25.47 -20.73
CA LEU A 455 -34.27 26.59 -20.25
C LEU A 455 -33.50 27.18 -21.43
N ASP A 456 -33.88 28.39 -21.83
CA ASP A 456 -33.20 29.14 -22.88
C ASP A 456 -31.74 29.42 -22.42
N PRO A 457 -30.71 29.01 -23.16
CA PRO A 457 -29.31 29.19 -22.76
C PRO A 457 -28.95 30.65 -22.46
N VAL A 458 -29.66 31.61 -23.06
CA VAL A 458 -29.48 33.05 -22.80
C VAL A 458 -29.91 33.43 -21.37
N GLU A 459 -31.00 32.86 -20.85
CA GLU A 459 -31.47 33.14 -19.49
C GLU A 459 -30.56 32.53 -18.43
N VAL A 460 -30.02 31.33 -18.68
CA VAL A 460 -29.08 30.67 -17.79
C VAL A 460 -27.79 31.48 -17.66
N ALA A 461 -27.29 32.06 -18.76
CA ALA A 461 -26.13 32.94 -18.74
C ALA A 461 -26.37 34.20 -17.90
N LYS A 462 -27.53 34.86 -18.06
CA LYS A 462 -27.92 36.03 -17.25
C LYS A 462 -27.97 35.70 -15.75
N LEU A 463 -28.59 34.59 -15.37
CA LEU A 463 -28.68 34.15 -13.97
C LEU A 463 -27.31 33.88 -13.33
N ILE A 464 -26.35 33.37 -14.11
CA ILE A 464 -24.97 33.14 -13.62
C ILE A 464 -24.29 34.48 -13.32
N ASP A 465 -24.44 35.47 -14.19
CA ASP A 465 -23.81 36.77 -14.02
C ASP A 465 -24.46 37.60 -12.91
N ASP A 466 -25.78 37.52 -12.74
CA ASP A 466 -26.50 38.11 -11.61
C ASP A 466 -26.07 37.49 -10.27
N LYS A 467 -25.81 36.19 -10.25
CA LYS A 467 -25.32 35.53 -9.03
C LYS A 467 -23.88 35.94 -8.69
N LYS A 468 -23.02 36.16 -9.70
CA LYS A 468 -21.66 36.70 -9.49
C LYS A 468 -21.70 38.13 -8.95
N THR A 469 -22.60 38.98 -9.45
CA THR A 469 -22.73 40.36 -8.95
C THR A 469 -23.28 40.41 -7.53
N GLN A 470 -24.24 39.54 -7.16
CA GLN A 470 -24.71 39.43 -5.78
C GLN A 470 -23.63 38.95 -4.80
N ILE A 471 -22.80 37.97 -5.20
CA ILE A 471 -21.68 37.50 -4.36
C ILE A 471 -20.67 38.62 -4.15
N LYS A 472 -20.35 39.42 -5.18
CA LYS A 472 -19.46 40.58 -5.04
C LYS A 472 -20.04 41.63 -4.09
N LYS A 473 -21.34 41.92 -4.13
CA LYS A 473 -21.99 42.87 -3.21
C LYS A 473 -21.92 42.41 -1.73
N LYS A 474 -21.96 41.11 -1.46
CA LYS A 474 -21.87 40.56 -0.08
C LYS A 474 -20.48 40.58 0.55
N VAL A 475 -19.42 40.88 -0.20
CA VAL A 475 -18.04 40.93 0.32
C VAL A 475 -17.66 42.35 0.79
N TYR A 476 -18.47 43.36 0.46
CA TYR A 476 -18.23 44.77 0.81
C TYR A 476 -19.05 45.26 2.01
N TRP A 477 -19.72 44.37 2.72
CA TRP A 477 -20.39 44.60 4.00
C TRP A 477 -19.84 43.58 5.00
#